data_AF-A0A8T5HZ63-F1
#
_entry.id   AF-A0A8T5HZ63-F1
#
_cell.length_a   1.000
_cell.length_b   1.000
_cell.length_c   1.000
_cell.angle_alpha   90.00
_cell.angle_beta   90.00
_cell.angle_gamma   90.00
#
_symmetry.space_group_name_H-M   'P 1'
#
loop_
_entity.id
_entity.type
_entity.pdbx_description
1 polymer ?
#
loop_
_entity_poly.entity_id
_entity_poly.type
_entity_poly.pdbx_seq_one_letter_code
_entity_poly.pdbx_strand_id
1 'polypeptide(L)'
;MKFKPLLLMFLFLLLLMLSSCQQEVSESDFLNLVSGISNHVEWDACFETDKGIFGTLNKGGYTQSYEITNGCKNRLSGFENSKEFLLFNCEKEKPLLKNNFCISGCFKNACVPLSSCTDSDGGKNFFDMGEIEVTDKAGNKDVLEDACYPGNILGELHCITSYEVGFENYVCPFGCVQGRCLEEKDKELASEDSYGEKIVSFSNELFSNVIPKIATVNDEIIVVVANLEERAGKVQVKAGSKSFQLFDDGFHGDGLARDNVYAGNSKIDEIGNFKLSLSYEDENNMKKNVDLDENLIVIEKTEEECQYFASSESAAKINLVVTAIGYENEMKVLEELVDYKNKFNGIFSVEPFKSNKELFDVWFVSAESSEQIVLPDYLGDVNIADELKKGYLLLGSCNKPNQFNLVVYNSKDKLQKGDDLSYGQYKYAYTFYDPITSNSVDVVHEFVHTFAGLTDEYVTDSVSDYTFNGQCYYSPHVKCFSVDDGEKYFCQETVESYNDCLVNAPWKDYLGEGCGKTGTIDCKPIDEDFDLEVNCFLGCGRQKNLYRSTFSSGMKRISVPFELGLVNEKIVCQQIKNIVGFNKGVCLKYDLS
;
A
#
# COMPACT_ATOMS: atom_id res chain seq x y z
N MET A 1 -45.08 41.77 -59.74
CA MET A 1 -45.04 42.43 -58.42
C MET A 1 -44.46 41.44 -57.42
N LYS A 2 -43.15 41.45 -57.17
CA LYS A 2 -42.44 42.18 -56.10
C LYS A 2 -42.79 41.71 -54.67
N PHE A 3 -42.54 40.44 -54.33
CA PHE A 3 -42.55 39.96 -52.93
C PHE A 3 -41.51 38.86 -52.61
N LYS A 4 -40.56 38.54 -53.51
CA LYS A 4 -39.58 37.47 -53.28
C LYS A 4 -38.39 37.81 -52.35
N PRO A 5 -37.80 39.03 -52.34
CA PRO A 5 -36.66 39.28 -51.47
C PRO A 5 -37.06 39.46 -50.01
N LEU A 6 -38.26 39.98 -49.73
CA LEU A 6 -38.72 40.19 -48.36
C LEU A 6 -39.08 38.86 -47.66
N LEU A 7 -39.67 37.90 -48.39
CA LEU A 7 -39.98 36.57 -47.84
C LEU A 7 -38.71 35.75 -47.59
N LEU A 8 -37.71 35.84 -48.47
CA LEU A 8 -36.41 35.20 -48.24
C LEU A 8 -35.68 35.82 -47.05
N MET A 9 -35.73 37.16 -46.91
CA MET A 9 -35.13 37.85 -45.77
C MET A 9 -35.88 37.53 -44.47
N PHE A 10 -37.20 37.37 -44.52
CA PHE A 10 -38.00 36.93 -43.37
C PHE A 10 -37.69 35.49 -42.98
N LEU A 11 -37.56 34.56 -43.95
CA LEU A 11 -37.14 33.18 -43.67
C LEU A 11 -35.71 33.12 -43.13
N PHE A 12 -34.80 33.96 -43.64
CA PHE A 12 -33.42 34.01 -43.17
C PHE A 12 -33.31 34.63 -41.77
N LEU A 13 -34.11 35.66 -41.47
CA LEU A 13 -34.27 36.20 -40.11
C LEU A 13 -34.97 35.19 -39.18
N LEU A 14 -35.93 34.41 -39.65
CA LEU A 14 -36.56 33.34 -38.87
C LEU A 14 -35.56 32.22 -38.56
N LEU A 15 -34.72 31.83 -39.54
CA LEU A 15 -33.64 30.86 -39.37
C LEU A 15 -32.55 31.39 -38.43
N LEU A 16 -32.20 32.68 -38.52
CA LEU A 16 -31.26 33.33 -37.60
C LEU A 16 -31.82 33.42 -36.17
N MET A 17 -33.11 33.74 -36.02
CA MET A 17 -33.81 33.79 -34.73
C MET A 17 -34.03 32.40 -34.11
N LEU A 18 -34.21 31.35 -34.94
CA LEU A 18 -34.27 29.96 -34.48
C LEU A 18 -32.89 29.40 -34.14
N SER A 19 -31.81 29.93 -34.72
CA SER A 19 -30.43 29.56 -34.37
C SER A 19 -29.86 30.27 -33.13
N SER A 20 -30.58 31.23 -32.53
CA SER A 20 -30.06 32.09 -31.47
C SER A 20 -30.64 31.86 -30.07
N CYS A 21 -31.14 30.66 -29.75
CA CYS A 21 -31.63 30.33 -28.40
C CYS A 21 -31.28 28.91 -27.90
N GLN A 22 -30.18 28.31 -28.35
CA GLN A 22 -29.55 27.21 -27.62
C GLN A 22 -28.21 27.71 -27.10
N GLN A 23 -28.22 28.31 -25.92
CA GLN A 23 -27.00 28.45 -25.14
C GLN A 23 -26.76 27.05 -24.56
N GLU A 24 -25.85 26.27 -25.16
CA GLU A 24 -25.39 25.01 -24.57
C GLU A 24 -24.79 25.35 -23.20
N VAL A 25 -25.50 24.94 -22.15
CA VAL A 25 -25.00 25.00 -20.77
C VAL A 25 -24.05 23.83 -20.60
N SER A 26 -22.89 24.05 -19.98
CA SER A 26 -21.91 22.96 -19.77
C SER A 26 -22.50 21.89 -18.86
N GLU A 27 -22.13 20.63 -19.10
CA GLU A 27 -22.53 19.48 -18.28
C GLU A 27 -22.13 19.68 -16.80
N SER A 28 -21.00 20.36 -16.55
CA SER A 28 -20.55 20.75 -15.21
C SER A 28 -21.53 21.70 -14.49
N ASP A 29 -22.07 22.69 -15.20
CA ASP A 29 -22.99 23.68 -14.62
C ASP A 29 -24.33 23.04 -14.27
N PHE A 30 -24.77 22.04 -15.04
CA PHE A 30 -25.96 21.25 -14.74
C PHE A 30 -25.74 20.28 -13.56
N LEU A 31 -24.59 19.58 -13.52
CA LEU A 31 -24.26 18.69 -12.40
C LEU A 31 -24.24 19.46 -11.08
N ASN A 32 -23.71 20.69 -11.07
CA ASN A 32 -23.78 21.59 -9.91
C ASN A 32 -25.21 22.01 -9.54
N LEU A 33 -26.12 22.07 -10.53
CA LEU A 33 -27.53 22.40 -10.36
C LEU A 33 -28.34 21.24 -9.73
N VAL A 34 -28.05 20.00 -10.14
CA VAL A 34 -28.78 18.80 -9.72
C VAL A 34 -28.20 18.17 -8.44
N SER A 35 -26.90 18.30 -8.19
CA SER A 35 -26.24 17.84 -6.95
C SER A 35 -26.53 18.73 -5.73
N GLY A 36 -27.25 19.84 -5.89
CA GLY A 36 -27.70 20.70 -4.79
C GLY A 36 -26.64 21.68 -4.25
N ILE A 37 -25.51 21.85 -4.94
CA ILE A 37 -24.40 22.73 -4.53
C ILE A 37 -24.70 24.21 -4.83
N SER A 38 -25.65 24.49 -5.73
CA SER A 38 -26.13 25.84 -6.07
C SER A 38 -27.52 26.11 -5.51
N ASN A 39 -27.74 27.34 -5.01
CA ASN A 39 -29.00 27.88 -4.47
C ASN A 39 -30.28 27.40 -5.19
N HIS A 40 -31.34 27.14 -4.42
CA HIS A 40 -32.70 26.73 -4.81
C HIS A 40 -33.06 27.03 -6.27
N VAL A 41 -33.06 25.98 -7.11
CA VAL A 41 -33.59 26.01 -8.47
C VAL A 41 -34.94 25.31 -8.49
N GLU A 42 -35.97 25.97 -9.03
CA GLU A 42 -37.28 25.38 -9.31
C GLU A 42 -37.32 24.87 -10.75
N TRP A 43 -37.52 23.56 -10.91
CA TRP A 43 -37.72 22.92 -12.21
C TRP A 43 -39.18 23.03 -12.62
N ASP A 44 -39.44 23.36 -13.88
CA ASP A 44 -40.79 23.46 -14.44
C ASP A 44 -41.29 22.12 -14.98
N ALA A 45 -40.40 21.28 -15.51
CA ALA A 45 -40.73 19.95 -16.00
C ALA A 45 -39.48 19.06 -16.14
N CYS A 46 -39.69 17.74 -16.05
CA CYS A 46 -38.70 16.70 -16.32
C CYS A 46 -39.39 15.52 -17.01
N PHE A 47 -38.81 15.01 -18.11
CA PHE A 47 -39.30 13.85 -18.85
C PHE A 47 -38.18 12.86 -19.11
N GLU A 48 -38.47 11.58 -18.95
CA GLU A 48 -37.55 10.49 -19.30
C GLU A 48 -37.69 10.13 -20.78
N THR A 49 -36.55 9.83 -21.40
CA THR A 49 -36.39 9.38 -22.78
C THR A 49 -35.63 8.05 -22.80
N ASP A 50 -35.59 7.39 -23.95
CA ASP A 50 -34.81 6.16 -24.15
C ASP A 50 -33.30 6.35 -23.98
N LYS A 51 -32.81 7.60 -24.00
CA LYS A 51 -31.38 7.92 -23.89
C LYS A 51 -31.00 8.61 -22.58
N GLY A 52 -31.97 9.07 -21.78
CA GLY A 52 -31.77 9.79 -20.51
C GLY A 52 -32.92 10.74 -20.21
N ILE A 53 -32.67 11.97 -19.76
CA ILE A 53 -33.71 12.91 -19.33
C ILE A 53 -33.71 14.22 -20.14
N PHE A 54 -34.89 14.83 -20.21
CA PHE A 54 -35.09 16.20 -20.69
C PHE A 54 -35.72 17.04 -19.57
N GLY A 55 -35.06 18.12 -19.15
CA GLY A 55 -35.52 19.00 -18.08
C GLY A 55 -35.67 20.46 -18.54
N THR A 56 -36.64 21.18 -17.98
CA THR A 56 -36.80 22.63 -18.21
C THR A 56 -36.88 23.42 -16.93
N LEU A 57 -36.28 24.61 -16.90
CA LEU A 57 -36.38 25.55 -15.78
C LEU A 57 -36.45 27.01 -16.26
N ASN A 58 -37.14 27.84 -15.49
CA ASN A 58 -37.28 29.27 -15.74
C ASN A 58 -36.25 30.06 -14.93
N LYS A 59 -35.28 30.69 -15.62
CA LYS A 59 -34.25 31.53 -14.99
C LYS A 59 -34.29 32.93 -15.60
N GLY A 60 -34.64 33.93 -14.79
CA GLY A 60 -34.65 35.34 -15.22
C GLY A 60 -35.66 35.68 -16.31
N GLY A 61 -36.80 34.96 -16.39
CA GLY A 61 -37.86 35.19 -17.37
C GLY A 61 -37.71 34.46 -18.71
N TYR A 62 -36.73 33.56 -18.82
CA TYR A 62 -36.52 32.69 -19.98
C TYR A 62 -36.55 31.23 -19.56
N THR A 63 -37.17 30.38 -20.39
CA THR A 63 -37.17 28.91 -20.21
C THR A 63 -35.90 28.34 -20.82
N GLN A 64 -35.11 27.63 -20.02
CA GLN A 64 -33.95 26.87 -20.47
C GLN A 64 -34.30 25.38 -20.51
N SER A 65 -33.82 24.67 -21.51
CA SER A 65 -34.01 23.22 -21.70
C SER A 65 -32.69 22.47 -21.67
N TYR A 66 -32.67 21.31 -21.04
CA TYR A 66 -31.50 20.44 -20.89
C TYR A 66 -31.85 19.05 -21.39
N GLU A 67 -31.00 18.46 -22.22
CA GLU A 67 -31.09 17.05 -22.63
C GLU A 67 -29.81 16.34 -22.19
N ILE A 68 -29.95 15.28 -21.40
CA ILE A 68 -28.80 14.59 -20.80
C ILE A 68 -29.02 13.11 -20.94
N THR A 69 -27.94 12.43 -21.32
CA THR A 69 -27.97 10.98 -21.50
C THR A 69 -27.21 10.28 -20.41
N ASN A 70 -27.70 9.12 -19.98
CA ASN A 70 -26.99 8.27 -19.03
C ASN A 70 -25.59 7.97 -19.58
N GLY A 71 -24.58 7.95 -18.72
CA GLY A 71 -23.22 7.90 -19.19
C GLY A 71 -22.19 7.72 -18.08
N CYS A 72 -20.98 7.35 -18.49
CA CYS A 72 -19.85 7.31 -17.57
C CYS A 72 -19.46 8.74 -17.18
N LYS A 73 -19.09 8.96 -15.92
CA LYS A 73 -18.79 10.30 -15.36
C LYS A 73 -17.69 11.06 -16.12
N ASN A 74 -16.70 10.36 -16.70
CA ASN A 74 -15.54 10.96 -17.38
C ASN A 74 -15.72 11.20 -18.89
N ARG A 75 -16.93 11.55 -19.36
CA ARG A 75 -17.24 11.73 -20.80
C ARG A 75 -16.38 12.77 -21.54
N LEU A 76 -15.71 13.68 -20.84
CA LEU A 76 -14.98 14.82 -21.43
C LEU A 76 -13.44 14.69 -21.43
N SER A 77 -12.85 13.67 -20.81
CA SER A 77 -11.39 13.62 -20.62
C SER A 77 -10.66 12.56 -21.46
N GLY A 78 -11.37 11.71 -22.20
CA GLY A 78 -10.74 10.66 -23.02
C GLY A 78 -10.06 9.55 -22.20
N PHE A 79 -10.32 9.48 -20.89
CA PHE A 79 -9.88 8.40 -20.01
C PHE A 79 -10.93 7.28 -20.02
N GLU A 80 -10.54 6.08 -20.45
CA GLU A 80 -11.46 4.97 -20.74
C GLU A 80 -11.91 4.13 -19.52
N ASN A 81 -11.63 4.52 -18.26
CA ASN A 81 -11.79 3.62 -17.10
C ASN A 81 -12.56 4.21 -15.89
N SER A 82 -13.57 5.06 -16.09
CA SER A 82 -14.39 5.51 -14.94
C SER A 82 -15.23 4.36 -14.38
N LYS A 83 -15.20 4.11 -13.08
CA LYS A 83 -16.09 3.16 -12.40
C LYS A 83 -17.47 3.76 -12.05
N GLU A 84 -17.74 5.02 -12.41
CA GLU A 84 -19.02 5.68 -12.11
C GLU A 84 -19.91 5.85 -13.35
N PHE A 85 -21.14 5.35 -13.25
CA PHE A 85 -22.21 5.53 -14.23
C PHE A 85 -23.31 6.43 -13.67
N LEU A 86 -23.47 7.59 -14.31
CA LEU A 86 -24.49 8.57 -13.97
C LEU A 86 -25.81 8.15 -14.62
N LEU A 87 -26.77 7.76 -13.78
CA LEU A 87 -28.14 7.50 -14.17
C LEU A 87 -28.99 8.72 -13.82
N PHE A 88 -29.69 9.26 -14.81
CA PHE A 88 -30.61 10.36 -14.61
C PHE A 88 -32.05 9.86 -14.73
N ASN A 89 -32.89 10.23 -13.78
CA ASN A 89 -34.33 9.91 -13.77
C ASN A 89 -35.13 11.13 -13.31
N CYS A 90 -36.45 11.13 -13.55
CA CYS A 90 -37.32 12.22 -13.12
C CYS A 90 -38.13 11.81 -11.89
N GLU A 91 -37.99 12.54 -10.78
CA GLU A 91 -38.80 12.35 -9.58
C GLU A 91 -39.53 13.65 -9.22
N LYS A 92 -40.87 13.60 -9.15
CA LYS A 92 -41.73 14.76 -8.85
C LYS A 92 -41.39 15.98 -9.72
N GLU A 93 -41.26 15.76 -11.03
CA GLU A 93 -40.96 16.77 -12.06
C GLU A 93 -39.55 17.39 -11.93
N LYS A 94 -38.68 16.84 -11.09
CA LYS A 94 -37.28 17.25 -10.93
C LYS A 94 -36.34 16.17 -11.45
N PRO A 95 -35.25 16.54 -12.12
CA PRO A 95 -34.18 15.60 -12.42
C PRO A 95 -33.50 15.16 -11.14
N LEU A 96 -33.37 13.86 -10.97
CA LEU A 96 -32.60 13.21 -9.92
C LEU A 96 -31.36 12.60 -10.57
N LEU A 97 -30.20 12.82 -9.94
CA LEU A 97 -28.98 12.11 -10.28
C LEU A 97 -28.86 10.91 -9.34
N LYS A 98 -28.78 9.71 -9.92
CA LYS A 98 -28.40 8.50 -9.21
C LYS A 98 -27.05 8.02 -9.72
N ASN A 99 -26.09 7.91 -8.81
CA ASN A 99 -24.80 7.31 -9.13
C ASN A 99 -24.95 5.79 -9.01
N ASN A 100 -24.67 5.08 -10.11
CA ASN A 100 -24.48 3.64 -10.10
C ASN A 100 -22.99 3.36 -10.30
N PHE A 101 -22.46 2.42 -9.54
CA PHE A 101 -21.06 2.02 -9.65
C PHE A 101 -20.92 0.81 -10.59
N CYS A 102 -19.96 0.90 -11.52
CA CYS A 102 -19.58 -0.16 -12.42
C CYS A 102 -18.25 -0.74 -11.96
N ILE A 103 -18.30 -1.88 -11.29
CA ILE A 103 -17.12 -2.51 -10.68
C ILE A 103 -16.03 -2.85 -11.70
N SER A 104 -16.41 -3.35 -12.88
CA SER A 104 -15.46 -3.59 -13.99
C SER A 104 -15.20 -2.37 -14.87
N GLY A 105 -15.53 -1.17 -14.38
CA GLY A 105 -15.47 0.07 -15.17
C GLY A 105 -16.71 0.29 -16.04
N CYS A 106 -16.85 1.51 -16.53
CA CYS A 106 -17.92 1.96 -17.41
C CYS A 106 -17.36 2.23 -18.81
N PHE A 107 -17.97 1.64 -19.84
CA PHE A 107 -17.56 1.80 -21.23
C PHE A 107 -18.76 2.09 -22.14
N LYS A 108 -18.63 3.11 -23.02
CA LYS A 108 -19.66 3.49 -24.01
C LYS A 108 -21.08 3.64 -23.41
N ASN A 109 -21.18 4.31 -22.27
CA ASN A 109 -22.44 4.57 -21.57
C ASN A 109 -23.12 3.31 -21.00
N ALA A 110 -22.35 2.30 -20.62
CA ALA A 110 -22.83 1.15 -19.88
C ALA A 110 -21.74 0.61 -18.94
N CYS A 111 -22.13 -0.05 -17.85
CA CYS A 111 -21.17 -0.81 -17.07
C CYS A 111 -20.59 -1.97 -17.89
N VAL A 112 -19.30 -2.22 -17.75
CA VAL A 112 -18.67 -3.42 -18.31
C VAL A 112 -19.25 -4.65 -17.60
N PRO A 113 -19.82 -5.61 -18.33
CA PRO A 113 -20.46 -6.78 -17.73
C PRO A 113 -19.43 -7.74 -17.12
N LEU A 114 -19.70 -8.21 -15.90
CA LEU A 114 -18.92 -9.21 -15.18
C LEU A 114 -19.00 -10.59 -15.85
N SER A 115 -17.94 -11.40 -15.72
CA SER A 115 -17.95 -12.83 -16.05
C SER A 115 -18.22 -13.73 -14.84
N SER A 116 -17.87 -13.28 -13.64
CA SER A 116 -18.22 -13.97 -12.39
C SER A 116 -18.20 -13.01 -11.20
N CYS A 117 -18.99 -13.37 -10.18
CA CYS A 117 -19.02 -12.77 -8.84
C CYS A 117 -19.17 -13.92 -7.84
N THR A 118 -18.29 -13.98 -6.85
CA THR A 118 -18.40 -14.92 -5.72
C THR A 118 -18.29 -14.16 -4.43
N ASP A 119 -19.09 -14.56 -3.45
CA ASP A 119 -19.27 -13.88 -2.18
C ASP A 119 -18.89 -14.80 -1.02
N SER A 120 -18.00 -14.37 -0.13
CA SER A 120 -17.42 -15.22 0.92
C SER A 120 -18.39 -15.51 2.07
N ASP A 121 -19.34 -14.62 2.32
CA ASP A 121 -20.32 -14.71 3.42
C ASP A 121 -21.68 -15.30 2.98
N GLY A 122 -21.80 -15.63 1.70
CA GLY A 122 -23.01 -16.21 1.10
C GLY A 122 -24.06 -15.20 0.63
N GLY A 123 -23.70 -13.92 0.47
CA GLY A 123 -24.56 -12.91 -0.12
C GLY A 123 -24.70 -11.71 0.79
N LYS A 124 -25.95 -11.37 1.16
CA LYS A 124 -26.19 -10.23 2.04
C LYS A 124 -26.20 -10.70 3.50
N ASN A 125 -25.07 -10.55 4.20
CA ASN A 125 -24.87 -10.89 5.59
C ASN A 125 -24.09 -9.82 6.38
N PHE A 126 -24.85 -8.90 6.98
CA PHE A 126 -24.30 -7.80 7.77
C PHE A 126 -23.48 -8.15 9.02
N PHE A 127 -23.43 -9.40 9.47
CA PHE A 127 -22.84 -9.77 10.76
C PHE A 127 -21.58 -10.64 10.63
N ASP A 128 -21.32 -11.16 9.44
CA ASP A 128 -20.07 -11.78 9.04
C ASP A 128 -19.34 -10.81 8.10
N MET A 129 -18.01 -10.87 8.04
CA MET A 129 -17.26 -10.04 7.08
C MET A 129 -17.34 -10.70 5.71
N GLY A 130 -17.94 -10.01 4.73
CA GLY A 130 -17.98 -10.41 3.34
C GLY A 130 -16.79 -9.93 2.53
N GLU A 131 -16.38 -10.78 1.59
CA GLU A 131 -15.44 -10.47 0.52
C GLU A 131 -16.06 -10.93 -0.79
N ILE A 132 -16.19 -10.02 -1.75
CA ILE A 132 -16.60 -10.34 -3.11
C ILE A 132 -15.37 -10.43 -4.02
N GLU A 133 -15.20 -11.60 -4.66
CA GLU A 133 -14.28 -11.75 -5.78
C GLU A 133 -15.06 -11.60 -7.09
N VAL A 134 -14.68 -10.61 -7.89
CA VAL A 134 -15.26 -10.32 -9.19
C VAL A 134 -14.27 -10.62 -10.29
N THR A 135 -14.75 -11.16 -11.41
CA THR A 135 -13.93 -11.34 -12.62
C THR A 135 -14.59 -10.66 -13.79
N ASP A 136 -13.82 -9.88 -14.55
CA ASP A 136 -14.30 -9.28 -15.79
C ASP A 136 -14.19 -10.25 -16.99
N LYS A 137 -14.78 -9.88 -18.14
CA LYS A 137 -14.70 -10.70 -19.35
C LYS A 137 -13.29 -10.83 -19.95
N ALA A 138 -12.34 -9.99 -19.53
CA ALA A 138 -10.95 -10.10 -19.92
C ALA A 138 -10.16 -11.06 -19.00
N GLY A 139 -10.79 -11.54 -17.92
CA GLY A 139 -10.19 -12.45 -16.94
C GLY A 139 -9.48 -11.75 -15.78
N ASN A 140 -9.57 -10.42 -15.68
CA ASN A 140 -9.01 -9.68 -14.55
C ASN A 140 -9.88 -9.93 -13.32
N LYS A 141 -9.23 -10.15 -12.17
CA LYS A 141 -9.88 -10.37 -10.89
C LYS A 141 -9.72 -9.15 -9.99
N ASP A 142 -10.79 -8.80 -9.29
CA ASP A 142 -10.74 -7.85 -8.20
C ASP A 142 -11.41 -8.44 -6.96
N VAL A 143 -10.96 -8.02 -5.78
CA VAL A 143 -11.52 -8.44 -4.50
C VAL A 143 -11.90 -7.18 -3.75
N LEU A 144 -13.16 -7.10 -3.32
CA LEU A 144 -13.68 -5.99 -2.54
C LEU A 144 -14.23 -6.57 -1.23
N GLU A 145 -14.02 -5.87 -0.13
CA GLU A 145 -14.42 -6.31 1.21
C GLU A 145 -15.48 -5.36 1.74
N ASP A 146 -16.36 -5.87 2.59
CA ASP A 146 -17.24 -5.03 3.39
C ASP A 146 -16.44 -4.05 4.23
N ALA A 147 -16.99 -2.85 4.47
CA ALA A 147 -16.28 -1.85 5.27
C ALA A 147 -17.19 -1.06 6.20
N CYS A 148 -16.59 -0.65 7.32
CA CYS A 148 -17.26 0.19 8.30
C CYS A 148 -16.96 1.66 8.09
N TYR A 149 -17.99 2.49 8.24
CA TYR A 149 -17.93 3.94 8.13
C TYR A 149 -18.15 4.62 9.49
N PRO A 150 -17.75 5.90 9.60
CA PRO A 150 -18.12 6.74 10.72
C PRO A 150 -19.62 6.70 11.01
N GLY A 151 -19.98 6.62 12.29
CA GLY A 151 -21.38 6.59 12.72
C GLY A 151 -22.03 5.20 12.73
N ASN A 152 -21.23 4.12 12.85
CA ASN A 152 -21.69 2.74 12.94
C ASN A 152 -22.42 2.24 11.68
N ILE A 153 -22.01 2.69 10.50
CA ILE A 153 -22.64 2.27 9.24
C ILE A 153 -21.73 1.23 8.58
N LEU A 154 -22.28 0.07 8.26
CA LEU A 154 -21.67 -0.95 7.41
C LEU A 154 -22.00 -0.67 5.95
N GLY A 155 -20.98 -0.63 5.11
CA GLY A 155 -21.09 -0.78 3.66
C GLY A 155 -20.95 -2.24 3.29
N GLU A 156 -22.07 -2.87 3.04
CA GLU A 156 -22.20 -4.25 2.61
C GLU A 156 -22.04 -4.35 1.09
N LEU A 157 -21.11 -5.17 0.62
CA LEU A 157 -20.97 -5.61 -0.76
C LEU A 157 -21.43 -7.05 -0.87
N HIS A 158 -22.29 -7.35 -1.84
CA HIS A 158 -22.76 -8.72 -2.02
C HIS A 158 -23.00 -9.08 -3.48
N CYS A 159 -22.86 -10.34 -3.86
CA CYS A 159 -23.24 -10.81 -5.20
C CYS A 159 -24.78 -10.95 -5.30
N ILE A 160 -25.46 -10.04 -6.00
CA ILE A 160 -26.90 -10.17 -6.33
C ILE A 160 -27.11 -11.38 -7.26
N THR A 161 -26.24 -11.53 -8.24
CA THR A 161 -26.16 -12.71 -9.12
C THR A 161 -24.70 -13.07 -9.34
N SER A 162 -24.43 -14.20 -10.02
CA SER A 162 -23.07 -14.55 -10.45
C SER A 162 -22.42 -13.51 -11.39
N TYR A 163 -23.11 -12.44 -11.79
CA TYR A 163 -22.61 -11.42 -12.70
C TYR A 163 -22.98 -9.99 -12.26
N GLU A 164 -23.47 -9.81 -11.04
CA GLU A 164 -23.95 -8.52 -10.53
C GLU A 164 -23.65 -8.39 -9.05
N VAL A 165 -23.11 -7.24 -8.65
CA VAL A 165 -22.81 -6.90 -7.26
C VAL A 165 -23.80 -5.83 -6.78
N GLY A 166 -24.28 -6.01 -5.56
CA GLY A 166 -25.03 -5.04 -4.80
C GLY A 166 -24.14 -4.34 -3.77
N PHE A 167 -24.53 -3.12 -3.44
CA PHE A 167 -23.95 -2.37 -2.32
C PHE A 167 -25.09 -1.82 -1.46
N GLU A 168 -25.00 -1.97 -0.14
CA GLU A 168 -25.99 -1.46 0.80
C GLU A 168 -25.34 -0.83 2.02
N ASN A 169 -25.88 0.32 2.46
CA ASN A 169 -25.52 0.88 3.75
C ASN A 169 -26.48 0.34 4.82
N TYR A 170 -25.94 -0.23 5.87
CA TYR A 170 -26.70 -0.75 7.00
C TYR A 170 -26.21 -0.13 8.31
N VAL A 171 -27.11 0.44 9.10
CA VAL A 171 -26.74 1.04 10.39
C VAL A 171 -26.63 -0.08 11.41
N CYS A 172 -25.41 -0.39 11.83
CA CYS A 172 -25.16 -1.45 12.79
C CYS A 172 -25.72 -1.07 14.16
N PRO A 173 -26.59 -1.91 14.74
CA PRO A 173 -27.28 -1.60 16.00
C PRO A 173 -26.32 -1.47 17.19
N PHE A 174 -25.15 -2.10 17.10
CA PHE A 174 -24.17 -2.17 18.19
C PHE A 174 -22.77 -1.70 17.80
N GLY A 175 -22.63 -1.03 16.66
CA GLY A 175 -21.33 -0.66 16.11
C GLY A 175 -20.98 -1.49 14.88
N CYS A 176 -20.22 -0.91 13.97
CA CYS A 176 -19.63 -1.59 12.83
C CYS A 176 -18.14 -1.75 13.10
N VAL A 177 -17.59 -2.95 12.90
CA VAL A 177 -16.16 -3.24 13.02
C VAL A 177 -15.74 -4.18 11.89
N GLN A 178 -14.63 -3.89 11.20
CA GLN A 178 -14.04 -4.76 10.16
C GLN A 178 -15.03 -5.29 9.11
N GLY A 179 -15.84 -4.42 8.53
CA GLY A 179 -16.79 -4.84 7.50
C GLY A 179 -17.92 -5.72 8.02
N ARG A 180 -18.24 -5.69 9.31
CA ARG A 180 -19.43 -6.35 9.85
C ARG A 180 -20.04 -5.60 11.02
N CYS A 181 -21.31 -5.84 11.28
CA CYS A 181 -22.01 -5.33 12.43
C CYS A 181 -21.74 -6.19 13.67
N LEU A 182 -21.60 -5.52 14.80
CA LEU A 182 -21.59 -6.16 16.11
C LEU A 182 -23.00 -6.62 16.49
N GLU A 183 -23.07 -7.74 17.19
CA GLU A 183 -24.28 -8.28 17.81
C GLU A 183 -24.42 -7.85 19.28
N GLU A 184 -25.59 -8.08 19.88
CA GLU A 184 -25.86 -7.68 21.28
C GLU A 184 -24.91 -8.37 22.27
N LYS A 185 -24.54 -9.63 21.98
CA LYS A 185 -23.54 -10.37 22.77
C LYS A 185 -22.15 -9.71 22.75
N ASP A 186 -21.86 -8.93 21.70
CA ASP A 186 -20.59 -8.23 21.56
C ASP A 186 -20.56 -6.93 22.40
N LYS A 187 -21.72 -6.46 22.90
CA LYS A 187 -21.78 -5.36 23.89
C LYS A 187 -21.29 -5.79 25.27
N GLU A 188 -21.63 -7.01 25.70
CA GLU A 188 -21.23 -7.51 27.03
C GLU A 188 -19.72 -7.83 27.07
N LEU A 189 -19.10 -8.12 25.93
CA LEU A 189 -17.64 -8.19 25.81
C LEU A 189 -16.94 -6.83 26.02
N ALA A 190 -17.66 -5.71 26.01
CA ALA A 190 -17.12 -4.36 26.26
C ALA A 190 -17.32 -3.87 27.71
N SER A 191 -18.18 -4.50 28.50
CA SER A 191 -18.46 -4.07 29.87
C SER A 191 -18.71 -5.24 30.81
N GLU A 192 -17.70 -5.51 31.64
CA GLU A 192 -17.68 -6.41 32.81
C GLU A 192 -17.40 -7.91 32.57
N ASP A 193 -16.46 -8.40 33.39
CA ASP A 193 -15.88 -9.75 33.53
C ASP A 193 -14.99 -10.23 32.37
N SER A 194 -13.67 -10.15 32.45
CA SER A 194 -12.87 -10.87 33.45
C SER A 194 -11.46 -10.26 33.53
N TYR A 195 -11.17 -9.61 34.67
CA TYR A 195 -9.86 -9.68 35.30
C TYR A 195 -9.58 -11.14 35.65
N GLY A 196 -9.17 -11.88 34.64
CA GLY A 196 -8.49 -13.14 34.75
C GLY A 196 -7.18 -12.91 34.06
N GLU A 197 -6.11 -12.73 34.85
CA GLU A 197 -4.74 -12.83 34.39
C GLU A 197 -4.54 -14.19 33.71
N LYS A 198 -4.91 -14.26 32.44
CA LYS A 198 -4.13 -14.95 31.45
C LYS A 198 -3.64 -13.85 30.54
N ILE A 199 -2.63 -13.14 31.03
CA ILE A 199 -1.59 -12.62 30.15
C ILE A 199 -1.33 -13.77 29.19
N VAL A 200 -1.67 -13.58 27.92
CA VAL A 200 -1.23 -14.50 26.87
C VAL A 200 0.27 -14.55 27.09
N SER A 201 0.75 -15.66 27.64
CA SER A 201 2.18 -15.86 27.77
C SER A 201 2.64 -15.99 26.33
N PHE A 202 3.11 -14.88 25.78
CA PHE A 202 3.91 -14.89 24.57
C PHE A 202 5.04 -15.88 24.79
N SER A 203 5.57 -16.45 23.71
CA SER A 203 6.72 -17.31 23.87
C SER A 203 7.77 -16.51 24.65
N ASN A 204 8.19 -17.01 25.81
CA ASN A 204 9.40 -16.55 26.49
C ASN A 204 10.65 -16.89 25.64
N GLU A 205 10.46 -17.16 24.35
CA GLU A 205 11.51 -17.51 23.43
C GLU A 205 12.19 -16.21 23.01
N LEU A 206 13.48 -16.20 23.27
CA LEU A 206 14.39 -15.17 22.86
C LEU A 206 14.24 -14.91 21.36
N PHE A 207 13.84 -13.69 21.01
CA PHE A 207 13.84 -13.25 19.62
C PHE A 207 15.18 -12.60 19.31
N SER A 208 15.76 -12.91 18.15
CA SER A 208 16.94 -12.23 17.64
C SER A 208 16.89 -12.09 16.14
N ASN A 209 17.40 -10.99 15.61
CA ASN A 209 17.55 -10.76 14.18
C ASN A 209 18.84 -9.97 13.89
N VAL A 210 19.45 -10.22 12.74
CA VAL A 210 20.64 -9.50 12.25
C VAL A 210 20.40 -8.98 10.84
N ILE A 211 20.71 -7.70 10.63
CA ILE A 211 20.38 -6.97 9.42
C ILE A 211 21.62 -6.23 8.89
N PRO A 212 22.08 -6.51 7.66
CA PRO A 212 21.67 -7.64 6.82
C PRO A 212 22.25 -8.97 7.37
N LYS A 213 21.63 -10.11 7.00
CA LYS A 213 22.19 -11.46 7.29
C LYS A 213 23.49 -11.73 6.51
N ILE A 214 23.68 -11.08 5.36
CA ILE A 214 24.92 -11.09 4.57
C ILE A 214 25.38 -9.64 4.40
N ALA A 215 26.56 -9.31 4.92
CA ALA A 215 27.17 -7.98 4.88
C ALA A 215 28.53 -8.03 4.17
N THR A 216 29.03 -6.91 3.65
CA THR A 216 30.45 -6.82 3.25
C THR A 216 31.30 -6.36 4.42
N VAL A 217 32.61 -6.62 4.34
CA VAL A 217 33.59 -6.11 5.31
C VAL A 217 33.40 -4.60 5.53
N ASN A 218 33.28 -4.21 6.80
CA ASN A 218 33.03 -2.86 7.31
C ASN A 218 31.66 -2.24 6.98
N ASP A 219 30.71 -3.02 6.45
CA ASP A 219 29.32 -2.58 6.40
C ASP A 219 28.72 -2.48 7.80
N GLU A 220 27.76 -1.57 7.93
CA GLU A 220 26.99 -1.42 9.15
C GLU A 220 25.99 -2.58 9.24
N ILE A 221 26.10 -3.34 10.33
CA ILE A 221 25.13 -4.36 10.73
C ILE A 221 24.32 -3.85 11.91
N ILE A 222 23.04 -4.17 11.94
CA ILE A 222 22.13 -3.92 13.05
C ILE A 222 21.77 -5.28 13.63
N VAL A 223 21.90 -5.43 14.94
CA VAL A 223 21.42 -6.61 15.65
C VAL A 223 20.32 -6.19 16.60
N VAL A 224 19.20 -6.89 16.55
CA VAL A 224 18.04 -6.69 17.42
C VAL A 224 17.82 -7.96 18.22
N VAL A 225 17.58 -7.81 19.52
CA VAL A 225 17.28 -8.90 20.45
C VAL A 225 16.11 -8.47 21.32
N ALA A 226 15.09 -9.31 21.46
CA ALA A 226 13.91 -9.04 22.28
C ALA A 226 13.53 -10.25 23.14
N ASN A 227 12.61 -10.05 24.09
CA ASN A 227 12.12 -11.07 25.02
C ASN A 227 13.22 -11.70 25.88
N LEU A 228 14.15 -10.90 26.39
CA LEU A 228 15.02 -11.36 27.47
C LEU A 228 14.18 -11.57 28.72
N GLU A 229 14.26 -12.75 29.33
CA GLU A 229 13.40 -13.20 30.44
C GLU A 229 13.39 -12.23 31.64
N GLU A 230 14.34 -11.31 31.74
CA GLU A 230 14.49 -10.32 32.81
C GLU A 230 15.12 -9.01 32.29
N ARG A 231 15.07 -7.93 33.08
CA ARG A 231 15.78 -6.66 32.78
C ARG A 231 17.28 -6.91 32.70
N ALA A 232 17.78 -7.03 31.48
CA ALA A 232 19.17 -7.37 31.21
C ALA A 232 20.07 -6.13 31.24
N GLY A 233 21.14 -6.21 32.02
CA GLY A 233 22.23 -5.24 32.03
C GLY A 233 23.36 -5.65 31.07
N LYS A 234 24.07 -4.67 30.52
CA LYS A 234 25.27 -4.89 29.68
C LYS A 234 25.08 -5.93 28.57
N VAL A 235 23.96 -5.85 27.86
CA VAL A 235 23.64 -6.75 26.74
C VAL A 235 24.64 -6.57 25.61
N GLN A 236 25.31 -7.65 25.22
CA GLN A 236 26.34 -7.66 24.19
C GLN A 236 26.12 -8.82 23.25
N VAL A 237 26.25 -8.58 21.95
CA VAL A 237 26.30 -9.66 20.97
C VAL A 237 27.74 -9.83 20.49
N LYS A 238 28.12 -11.09 20.30
CA LYS A 238 29.42 -11.49 19.79
C LYS A 238 29.25 -12.15 18.42
N ALA A 239 30.07 -11.69 17.48
CA ALA A 239 30.21 -12.24 16.14
C ALA A 239 31.71 -12.40 15.86
N GLY A 240 32.18 -13.65 15.74
CA GLY A 240 33.61 -13.92 15.56
C GLY A 240 34.45 -13.44 16.75
N SER A 241 35.48 -12.64 16.49
CA SER A 241 36.33 -12.05 17.53
C SER A 241 35.73 -10.78 18.17
N LYS A 242 34.69 -10.20 17.57
CA LYS A 242 34.11 -8.91 17.97
C LYS A 242 32.95 -9.08 18.93
N SER A 243 32.84 -8.15 19.86
CA SER A 243 31.67 -7.97 20.72
C SER A 243 31.20 -6.53 20.63
N PHE A 244 29.90 -6.32 20.52
CA PHE A 244 29.28 -5.01 20.44
C PHE A 244 28.11 -4.93 21.42
N GLN A 245 27.94 -3.73 21.99
CA GLN A 245 26.95 -3.43 23.02
C GLN A 245 25.60 -3.15 22.35
N LEU A 246 24.55 -3.76 22.87
CA LEU A 246 23.17 -3.44 22.53
C LEU A 246 22.58 -2.51 23.61
N PHE A 247 21.63 -1.68 23.19
CA PHE A 247 20.96 -0.69 24.00
C PHE A 247 19.44 -0.81 23.83
N ASP A 248 18.76 -0.72 24.97
CA ASP A 248 17.32 -0.53 25.06
C ASP A 248 17.08 0.94 25.41
N ASP A 249 17.20 1.80 24.39
CA ASP A 249 17.16 3.25 24.50
C ASP A 249 16.06 3.90 23.65
N GLY A 250 15.22 3.09 23.00
CA GLY A 250 14.18 3.53 22.07
C GLY A 250 14.68 4.10 20.74
N PHE A 251 15.99 4.09 20.46
CA PHE A 251 16.54 4.57 19.19
C PHE A 251 16.58 3.50 18.10
N HIS A 252 15.99 2.33 18.35
CA HIS A 252 16.10 1.15 17.52
C HIS A 252 14.86 0.79 16.68
N GLY A 253 13.90 1.72 16.58
CA GLY A 253 12.84 1.67 15.56
C GLY A 253 11.41 1.82 16.10
N ASP A 254 11.19 1.61 17.40
CA ASP A 254 9.88 1.72 18.07
C ASP A 254 9.70 3.03 18.86
N GLY A 255 10.79 3.72 19.20
CA GLY A 255 10.74 4.94 20.02
C GLY A 255 10.52 4.68 21.52
N LEU A 256 10.55 3.42 21.95
CA LEU A 256 10.25 3.01 23.32
C LEU A 256 11.54 2.60 24.03
N ALA A 257 11.89 3.32 25.09
CA ALA A 257 13.01 2.92 25.94
C ALA A 257 12.49 2.05 27.10
N ARG A 258 13.27 1.03 27.45
CA ARG A 258 13.05 0.09 28.58
C ARG A 258 11.90 -0.89 28.36
N ASP A 259 11.70 -1.33 27.14
CA ASP A 259 10.70 -2.32 26.76
C ASP A 259 11.28 -3.75 26.57
N ASN A 260 12.55 -3.95 26.94
CA ASN A 260 13.33 -5.17 26.75
C ASN A 260 13.61 -5.52 25.27
N VAL A 261 13.50 -4.54 24.37
CA VAL A 261 14.05 -4.62 23.02
C VAL A 261 15.42 -3.94 23.03
N TYR A 262 16.44 -4.68 22.61
CA TYR A 262 17.82 -4.24 22.60
C TYR A 262 18.32 -4.24 21.18
N ALA A 263 18.86 -3.12 20.70
CA ALA A 263 19.56 -3.10 19.43
C ALA A 263 20.88 -2.34 19.47
N GLY A 264 21.68 -2.58 18.44
CA GLY A 264 22.95 -1.90 18.29
C GLY A 264 23.50 -2.06 16.89
N ASN A 265 24.24 -1.03 16.47
CA ASN A 265 24.88 -0.99 15.17
C ASN A 265 26.36 -1.31 15.35
N SER A 266 26.93 -2.12 14.47
CA SER A 266 28.34 -2.47 14.50
C SER A 266 28.90 -2.65 13.09
N LYS A 267 30.22 -2.84 13.01
CA LYS A 267 30.93 -3.16 11.77
C LYS A 267 31.85 -4.33 12.02
N ILE A 268 31.90 -5.26 11.07
CA ILE A 268 32.79 -6.42 11.13
C ILE A 268 33.85 -6.29 10.05
N ASP A 269 35.11 -6.38 10.47
CA ASP A 269 36.31 -6.29 9.63
C ASP A 269 36.86 -7.67 9.21
N GLU A 270 36.24 -8.75 9.67
CA GLU A 270 36.60 -10.15 9.40
C GLU A 270 35.61 -10.80 8.42
N ILE A 271 36.13 -11.55 7.45
CA ILE A 271 35.33 -12.34 6.50
C ILE A 271 34.98 -13.68 7.15
N GLY A 272 33.76 -14.16 6.97
CA GLY A 272 33.37 -15.51 7.40
C GLY A 272 31.87 -15.64 7.67
N ASN A 273 31.49 -16.83 8.14
CA ASN A 273 30.16 -17.13 8.65
C ASN A 273 30.23 -17.18 10.18
N PHE A 274 29.55 -16.25 10.85
CA PHE A 274 29.60 -16.05 12.29
C PHE A 274 28.26 -16.41 12.92
N LYS A 275 28.25 -17.49 13.71
CA LYS A 275 27.15 -17.75 14.63
C LYS A 275 27.12 -16.66 15.70
N LEU A 276 25.97 -16.02 15.87
CA LEU A 276 25.83 -14.97 16.88
C LEU A 276 25.64 -15.57 18.26
N SER A 277 26.21 -14.92 19.28
CA SER A 277 25.98 -15.28 20.67
C SER A 277 25.73 -14.02 21.49
N LEU A 278 24.71 -14.08 22.34
CA LEU A 278 24.32 -13.03 23.26
C LEU A 278 24.98 -13.25 24.62
N SER A 279 25.43 -12.17 25.23
CA SER A 279 25.94 -12.13 26.60
C SER A 279 25.27 -10.99 27.35
N TYR A 280 24.75 -11.24 28.54
CA TYR A 280 24.10 -10.20 29.35
C TYR A 280 24.25 -10.50 30.85
N GLU A 281 24.04 -9.49 31.68
CA GLU A 281 23.93 -9.62 33.14
C GLU A 281 22.45 -9.63 33.53
N ASP A 282 22.02 -10.64 34.29
CA ASP A 282 20.67 -10.70 34.85
C ASP A 282 20.49 -9.73 36.04
N GLU A 283 19.31 -9.69 36.64
CA GLU A 283 19.01 -8.79 37.77
C GLU A 283 19.92 -9.01 39.00
N ASN A 284 20.51 -10.21 39.09
CA ASN A 284 21.43 -10.61 40.15
C ASN A 284 22.90 -10.34 39.79
N ASN A 285 23.16 -9.64 38.68
CA ASN A 285 24.48 -9.41 38.09
C ASN A 285 25.23 -10.71 37.73
N MET A 286 24.51 -11.81 37.48
CA MET A 286 25.12 -13.03 36.95
C MET A 286 25.19 -12.96 35.43
N LYS A 287 26.37 -13.28 34.89
CA LYS A 287 26.59 -13.30 33.45
C LYS A 287 25.93 -14.52 32.81
N LYS A 288 25.02 -14.29 31.87
CA LYS A 288 24.39 -15.28 31.00
C LYS A 288 25.03 -15.23 29.62
N ASN A 289 25.06 -16.37 28.94
CA ASN A 289 25.41 -16.44 27.52
C ASN A 289 24.39 -17.34 26.84
N VAL A 290 23.88 -16.90 25.69
CA VAL A 290 22.89 -17.62 24.90
C VAL A 290 23.38 -17.64 23.46
N ASP A 291 23.42 -18.82 22.84
CA ASP A 291 23.65 -18.93 21.40
C ASP A 291 22.39 -18.45 20.70
N LEU A 292 22.53 -17.48 19.79
CA LEU A 292 21.43 -17.07 18.94
C LEU A 292 21.34 -18.06 17.77
N ASP A 293 20.13 -18.38 17.32
CA ASP A 293 19.91 -19.17 16.10
C ASP A 293 20.01 -18.30 14.85
N GLU A 294 20.98 -17.39 14.85
CA GLU A 294 21.21 -16.41 13.80
C GLU A 294 22.67 -16.47 13.37
N ASN A 295 22.87 -16.48 12.04
CA ASN A 295 24.17 -16.46 11.41
C ASN A 295 24.34 -15.13 10.68
N LEU A 296 25.49 -14.51 10.88
CA LEU A 296 25.93 -13.35 10.12
C LEU A 296 27.06 -13.76 9.20
N ILE A 297 26.86 -13.54 7.91
CA ILE A 297 27.86 -13.79 6.89
C ILE A 297 28.49 -12.46 6.52
N VAL A 298 29.82 -12.40 6.57
CA VAL A 298 30.59 -11.24 6.12
C VAL A 298 31.45 -11.67 4.95
N ILE A 299 31.26 -11.03 3.81
CA ILE A 299 31.99 -11.30 2.57
C ILE A 299 33.04 -10.22 2.31
N GLU A 300 34.06 -10.60 1.52
CA GLU A 300 35.11 -9.67 1.12
C GLU A 300 34.53 -8.50 0.31
N LYS A 301 35.14 -7.33 0.49
CA LYS A 301 34.86 -6.15 -0.31
C LYS A 301 35.91 -6.04 -1.40
N THR A 302 35.50 -6.14 -2.66
CA THR A 302 36.39 -5.96 -3.81
C THR A 302 36.14 -4.58 -4.43
N GLU A 303 37.18 -3.91 -4.92
CA GLU A 303 37.07 -2.55 -5.51
C GLU A 303 36.83 -2.58 -7.04
N GLU A 304 36.40 -3.70 -7.62
CA GLU A 304 36.23 -3.83 -9.07
C GLU A 304 34.75 -3.71 -9.52
N GLU A 305 34.51 -2.81 -10.49
CA GLU A 305 33.53 -2.95 -11.58
C GLU A 305 32.01 -2.92 -11.31
N CYS A 306 31.47 -1.99 -10.49
CA CYS A 306 30.10 -1.53 -10.79
C CYS A 306 30.08 -0.51 -11.92
N GLN A 307 29.30 -0.85 -12.94
CA GLN A 307 29.10 -0.04 -14.13
C GLN A 307 27.98 0.97 -13.88
N TYR A 308 28.15 2.16 -14.42
CA TYR A 308 27.14 3.20 -14.33
C TYR A 308 26.01 2.93 -15.33
N PHE A 309 24.76 2.93 -14.86
CA PHE A 309 23.59 2.74 -15.69
C PHE A 309 22.96 4.08 -16.07
N ALA A 310 22.57 4.89 -15.09
CA ALA A 310 21.91 6.16 -15.31
C ALA A 310 21.90 7.08 -14.07
N SER A 311 21.90 8.39 -14.34
CA SER A 311 21.67 9.50 -13.40
C SER A 311 21.30 10.76 -14.19
N SER A 312 20.88 11.77 -13.46
CA SER A 312 20.77 13.18 -13.87
C SER A 312 22.08 13.93 -13.68
N GLU A 313 22.19 15.10 -14.30
CA GLU A 313 23.30 16.05 -14.11
C GLU A 313 23.45 16.61 -12.67
N SER A 314 22.70 16.10 -11.68
CA SER A 314 22.78 16.51 -10.28
C SER A 314 23.80 15.66 -9.52
N ALA A 315 24.52 16.27 -8.57
CA ALA A 315 25.45 15.58 -7.67
C ALA A 315 24.69 14.65 -6.69
N ALA A 316 24.15 13.56 -7.21
CA ALA A 316 23.26 12.62 -6.53
C ALA A 316 23.88 12.06 -5.24
N LYS A 317 23.02 11.86 -4.23
CA LYS A 317 23.41 11.43 -2.87
C LYS A 317 22.77 10.10 -2.46
N ILE A 318 22.00 9.44 -3.33
CA ILE A 318 21.43 8.10 -3.12
C ILE A 318 21.95 7.20 -4.24
N ASN A 319 22.49 6.02 -3.89
CA ASN A 319 23.03 5.07 -4.86
C ASN A 319 22.21 3.78 -4.82
N LEU A 320 21.56 3.43 -5.94
CA LEU A 320 20.92 2.13 -6.15
C LEU A 320 21.89 1.23 -6.92
N VAL A 321 22.25 0.09 -6.35
CA VAL A 321 23.14 -0.91 -6.96
C VAL A 321 22.33 -2.16 -7.25
N VAL A 322 22.25 -2.54 -8.52
CA VAL A 322 21.44 -3.68 -8.96
C VAL A 322 22.32 -4.77 -9.56
N THR A 323 22.02 -6.03 -9.26
CA THR A 323 22.60 -7.18 -9.97
C THR A 323 21.46 -8.06 -10.48
N ALA A 324 21.54 -8.49 -11.73
CA ALA A 324 20.53 -9.34 -12.38
C ALA A 324 21.16 -10.69 -12.74
N ILE A 325 20.73 -11.79 -12.10
CA ILE A 325 21.34 -13.12 -12.26
C ILE A 325 20.40 -14.07 -12.99
N GLY A 326 20.95 -14.86 -13.92
CA GLY A 326 20.19 -15.89 -14.65
C GLY A 326 19.40 -15.33 -15.84
N TYR A 327 19.76 -14.14 -16.32
CA TYR A 327 19.17 -13.50 -17.49
C TYR A 327 20.13 -13.50 -18.67
N GLU A 328 19.61 -13.75 -19.89
CA GLU A 328 20.39 -13.64 -21.12
C GLU A 328 20.71 -12.17 -21.48
N ASN A 329 19.89 -11.23 -21.03
CA ASN A 329 20.06 -9.80 -21.28
C ASN A 329 19.75 -8.99 -20.01
N GLU A 330 20.78 -8.85 -19.16
CA GLU A 330 20.71 -8.11 -17.89
C GLU A 330 20.31 -6.65 -18.10
N MET A 331 20.80 -6.01 -19.17
CA MET A 331 20.52 -4.61 -19.46
C MET A 331 19.04 -4.36 -19.75
N LYS A 332 18.38 -5.27 -20.47
CA LYS A 332 16.95 -5.18 -20.71
C LYS A 332 16.17 -5.27 -19.39
N VAL A 333 16.56 -6.18 -18.50
CA VAL A 333 15.95 -6.32 -17.18
C VAL A 333 16.12 -5.03 -16.38
N LEU A 334 17.32 -4.46 -16.33
CA LEU A 334 17.58 -3.19 -15.66
C LEU A 334 16.73 -2.04 -16.21
N GLU A 335 16.55 -1.95 -17.53
CA GLU A 335 15.68 -0.94 -18.15
C GLU A 335 14.21 -1.08 -17.71
N GLU A 336 13.70 -2.29 -17.58
CA GLU A 336 12.32 -2.58 -17.17
C GLU A 336 12.11 -2.34 -15.67
N LEU A 337 13.06 -2.74 -14.82
CA LEU A 337 12.96 -2.62 -13.37
C LEU A 337 13.14 -1.19 -12.86
N VAL A 338 14.13 -0.49 -13.40
CA VAL A 338 14.44 0.89 -12.98
C VAL A 338 13.43 1.85 -13.60
N ASP A 339 13.03 1.57 -14.85
CA ASP A 339 11.96 2.24 -15.56
C ASP A 339 12.08 3.77 -15.66
N TYR A 340 13.28 4.26 -16.00
CA TYR A 340 13.55 5.70 -16.18
C TYR A 340 12.61 6.41 -17.18
N LYS A 341 12.04 5.65 -18.13
CA LYS A 341 11.16 6.14 -19.20
C LYS A 341 9.67 6.01 -18.85
N ASN A 342 9.32 5.49 -17.66
CA ASN A 342 7.97 5.31 -17.16
C ASN A 342 7.07 4.51 -18.12
N LYS A 343 7.47 3.26 -18.42
CA LYS A 343 6.81 2.35 -19.37
C LYS A 343 6.48 0.98 -18.80
N PHE A 344 7.13 0.58 -17.71
CA PHE A 344 7.17 -0.81 -17.24
C PHE A 344 6.67 -0.98 -15.80
N ASN A 345 6.18 0.10 -15.18
CA ASN A 345 5.75 0.17 -13.77
C ASN A 345 6.87 -0.16 -12.76
N GLY A 346 8.12 0.10 -13.15
CA GLY A 346 9.28 -0.11 -12.29
C GLY A 346 9.47 1.01 -11.27
N ILE A 347 10.64 1.04 -10.63
CA ILE A 347 10.94 1.91 -9.48
C ILE A 347 10.62 3.38 -9.79
N PHE A 348 11.11 3.94 -10.91
CA PHE A 348 10.87 5.34 -11.27
C PHE A 348 9.53 5.61 -11.97
N SER A 349 8.62 4.64 -11.99
CA SER A 349 7.20 4.86 -12.33
C SER A 349 6.31 5.13 -11.12
N VAL A 350 6.81 4.91 -9.91
CA VAL A 350 6.05 4.98 -8.66
C VAL A 350 6.46 6.21 -7.86
N GLU A 351 5.49 6.96 -7.33
CA GLU A 351 5.79 8.07 -6.42
C GLU A 351 6.18 7.55 -5.03
N PRO A 352 7.13 8.21 -4.32
CA PRO A 352 7.77 9.48 -4.67
C PRO A 352 9.05 9.29 -5.51
N PHE A 353 9.45 8.06 -5.85
CA PHE A 353 10.67 7.80 -6.61
C PHE A 353 10.64 8.45 -8.00
N LYS A 354 9.50 8.40 -8.67
CA LYS A 354 9.27 9.03 -9.98
C LYS A 354 9.63 10.51 -9.99
N SER A 355 9.13 11.28 -9.04
CA SER A 355 9.42 12.72 -8.92
C SER A 355 10.83 13.03 -8.44
N ASN A 356 11.46 12.08 -7.75
CA ASN A 356 12.80 12.23 -7.18
C ASN A 356 13.88 11.47 -7.96
N LYS A 357 13.56 10.89 -9.12
CA LYS A 357 14.48 10.02 -9.86
C LYS A 357 15.83 10.69 -10.15
N GLU A 358 15.84 12.02 -10.24
CA GLU A 358 17.03 12.80 -10.50
C GLU A 358 18.01 12.91 -9.31
N LEU A 359 17.62 12.35 -8.16
CA LEU A 359 18.43 12.27 -6.94
C LEU A 359 19.13 10.92 -6.77
N PHE A 360 18.85 9.96 -7.65
CA PHE A 360 19.35 8.59 -7.60
C PHE A 360 20.41 8.38 -8.68
N ASP A 361 21.57 7.85 -8.26
CA ASP A 361 22.49 7.19 -9.18
C ASP A 361 22.16 5.71 -9.23
N VAL A 362 22.02 5.16 -10.43
CA VAL A 362 21.83 3.72 -10.63
C VAL A 362 23.10 3.11 -11.19
N TRP A 363 23.60 2.12 -10.47
CA TRP A 363 24.75 1.30 -10.80
C TRP A 363 24.31 -0.13 -10.99
N PHE A 364 25.04 -0.87 -11.82
CA PHE A 364 24.84 -2.30 -11.93
C PHE A 364 26.15 -3.07 -11.84
N VAL A 365 26.06 -4.28 -11.31
CA VAL A 365 27.14 -5.26 -11.37
C VAL A 365 26.67 -6.36 -12.31
N SER A 366 27.48 -6.63 -13.34
CA SER A 366 27.11 -7.67 -14.31
C SER A 366 27.29 -9.05 -13.71
N ALA A 367 26.35 -9.94 -14.01
CA ALA A 367 26.40 -11.35 -13.63
C ALA A 367 26.94 -12.25 -14.76
N GLU A 368 27.48 -11.70 -15.84
CA GLU A 368 28.09 -12.45 -16.96
C GLU A 368 29.20 -13.41 -16.48
N SER A 369 29.83 -13.14 -15.34
CA SER A 369 30.84 -13.99 -14.69
C SER A 369 30.28 -14.88 -13.56
N SER A 370 28.98 -14.82 -13.25
CA SER A 370 28.38 -15.48 -12.08
C SER A 370 28.42 -17.01 -12.12
N GLU A 371 28.48 -17.61 -13.30
CA GLU A 371 28.68 -19.06 -13.47
C GLU A 371 30.08 -19.50 -13.02
N GLN A 372 31.08 -18.61 -13.10
CA GLN A 372 32.46 -18.87 -12.69
C GLN A 372 32.72 -18.55 -11.22
N ILE A 373 31.76 -17.91 -10.53
CA ILE A 373 31.86 -17.63 -9.09
C ILE A 373 31.78 -18.96 -8.34
N VAL A 374 32.93 -19.35 -7.80
CA VAL A 374 33.03 -20.44 -6.83
C VAL A 374 32.58 -19.88 -5.49
N LEU A 375 31.49 -20.43 -4.95
CA LEU A 375 31.02 -20.07 -3.62
C LEU A 375 32.08 -20.47 -2.58
N PRO A 376 32.51 -19.56 -1.71
CA PRO A 376 33.35 -19.91 -0.58
C PRO A 376 32.68 -20.97 0.31
N ASP A 377 33.48 -21.85 0.91
CA ASP A 377 32.99 -22.97 1.75
C ASP A 377 32.02 -22.49 2.85
N TYR A 378 32.27 -21.30 3.43
CA TYR A 378 31.43 -20.73 4.48
C TYR A 378 30.02 -20.30 4.01
N LEU A 379 29.80 -20.17 2.70
CA LEU A 379 28.48 -19.96 2.08
C LEU A 379 27.78 -21.27 1.67
N GLY A 380 28.53 -22.38 1.60
CA GLY A 380 28.02 -23.70 1.19
C GLY A 380 26.95 -24.24 2.13
N ASP A 381 27.09 -23.97 3.44
CA ASP A 381 26.20 -24.46 4.50
C ASP A 381 24.94 -23.59 4.71
N VAL A 382 24.80 -22.50 3.95
CA VAL A 382 23.68 -21.56 4.09
C VAL A 382 22.49 -22.04 3.27
N ASN A 383 21.34 -22.19 3.92
CA ASN A 383 20.10 -22.65 3.31
C ASN A 383 19.37 -21.54 2.52
N ILE A 384 20.05 -20.97 1.52
CA ILE A 384 19.47 -20.05 0.53
C ILE A 384 19.87 -20.49 -0.88
N ALA A 385 19.16 -20.02 -1.91
CA ALA A 385 19.47 -20.33 -3.30
C ALA A 385 20.89 -19.89 -3.69
N ASP A 386 21.59 -20.69 -4.50
CA ASP A 386 22.97 -20.41 -4.89
C ASP A 386 23.08 -19.14 -5.75
N GLU A 387 22.08 -18.86 -6.58
CA GLU A 387 21.95 -17.61 -7.35
C GLU A 387 21.93 -16.40 -6.42
N LEU A 388 21.23 -16.50 -5.28
CA LEU A 388 21.17 -15.42 -4.30
C LEU A 388 22.52 -15.20 -3.63
N LYS A 389 23.21 -16.28 -3.23
CA LYS A 389 24.59 -16.20 -2.68
C LYS A 389 25.54 -15.50 -3.64
N LYS A 390 25.45 -15.84 -4.93
CA LYS A 390 26.25 -15.21 -6.01
C LYS A 390 25.89 -13.73 -6.17
N GLY A 391 24.60 -13.37 -6.07
CA GLY A 391 24.13 -11.99 -6.10
C GLY A 391 24.74 -11.14 -5.01
N TYR A 392 24.75 -11.63 -3.78
CA TYR A 392 25.40 -10.92 -2.68
C TYR A 392 26.91 -10.74 -2.90
N LEU A 393 27.61 -11.77 -3.38
CA LEU A 393 29.03 -11.67 -3.70
C LEU A 393 29.29 -10.59 -4.78
N LEU A 394 28.45 -10.55 -5.82
CA LEU A 394 28.55 -9.54 -6.87
C LEU A 394 28.28 -8.13 -6.33
N LEU A 395 27.26 -7.94 -5.50
CA LEU A 395 27.01 -6.62 -4.90
C LEU A 395 28.17 -6.12 -4.05
N GLY A 396 28.93 -7.03 -3.41
CA GLY A 396 30.12 -6.70 -2.63
C GLY A 396 31.28 -6.09 -3.44
N SER A 397 31.21 -6.15 -4.76
CA SER A 397 32.15 -5.50 -5.68
C SER A 397 31.84 -4.02 -5.94
N CYS A 398 30.66 -3.54 -5.55
CA CYS A 398 30.29 -2.13 -5.63
C CYS A 398 30.27 -1.47 -4.26
N ASN A 399 30.96 -0.34 -4.15
CA ASN A 399 30.99 0.47 -2.93
C ASN A 399 30.69 1.93 -3.22
N LYS A 400 29.49 2.38 -2.88
CA LYS A 400 29.02 3.75 -2.99
C LYS A 400 28.48 4.24 -1.65
N PRO A 401 28.63 5.54 -1.33
CA PRO A 401 27.97 6.10 -0.15
C PRO A 401 26.45 6.04 -0.31
N ASN A 402 25.70 5.85 0.79
CA ASN A 402 24.23 5.75 0.77
C ASN A 402 23.71 4.72 -0.27
N GLN A 403 24.37 3.57 -0.30
CA GLN A 403 24.08 2.46 -1.20
C GLN A 403 22.90 1.62 -0.70
N PHE A 404 21.99 1.33 -1.63
CA PHE A 404 20.88 0.39 -1.49
C PHE A 404 21.03 -0.66 -2.58
N ASN A 405 20.94 -1.93 -2.19
CA ASN A 405 21.27 -3.05 -3.04
C ASN A 405 20.04 -3.84 -3.42
N LEU A 406 20.00 -4.30 -4.67
CA LEU A 406 18.92 -5.12 -5.19
C LEU A 406 19.49 -6.27 -6.00
N VAL A 407 19.22 -7.50 -5.57
CA VAL A 407 19.47 -8.72 -6.34
C VAL A 407 18.17 -9.14 -7.02
N VAL A 408 18.17 -9.15 -8.34
CA VAL A 408 17.07 -9.75 -9.08
C VAL A 408 17.56 -11.02 -9.74
N TYR A 409 16.82 -12.11 -9.60
CA TYR A 409 17.25 -13.41 -10.10
C TYR A 409 16.15 -14.11 -10.87
N ASN A 410 16.56 -14.90 -11.87
CA ASN A 410 15.71 -15.82 -12.60
C ASN A 410 16.35 -17.20 -12.62
N SER A 411 15.71 -18.17 -11.95
CA SER A 411 16.19 -19.55 -11.90
C SER A 411 15.23 -20.47 -12.65
N LYS A 412 15.76 -21.26 -13.59
CA LYS A 412 15.00 -22.26 -14.37
C LYS A 412 14.61 -23.49 -13.51
N ASP A 413 15.27 -23.71 -12.38
CA ASP A 413 15.05 -24.86 -11.48
C ASP A 413 13.83 -24.70 -10.55
N LYS A 414 13.12 -23.55 -10.66
CA LYS A 414 11.93 -23.19 -9.88
C LYS A 414 10.72 -24.11 -10.00
N LEU A 415 10.66 -25.00 -10.99
CA LEU A 415 9.51 -25.90 -11.13
C LEU A 415 9.41 -26.99 -10.03
N GLN A 416 10.35 -27.07 -9.07
CA GLN A 416 10.39 -28.18 -8.11
C GLN A 416 10.29 -27.82 -6.60
N LYS A 417 10.40 -26.55 -6.17
CA LYS A 417 10.50 -26.24 -4.72
C LYS A 417 9.64 -25.12 -4.14
N GLY A 418 8.74 -24.49 -4.90
CA GLY A 418 7.56 -23.81 -4.36
C GLY A 418 7.74 -22.49 -3.58
N ASP A 419 8.94 -22.10 -3.16
CA ASP A 419 9.13 -20.88 -2.37
C ASP A 419 9.70 -19.75 -3.24
N ASP A 420 8.82 -18.85 -3.70
CA ASP A 420 9.21 -17.55 -4.23
C ASP A 420 9.77 -16.71 -3.08
N LEU A 421 11.09 -16.74 -2.91
CA LEU A 421 11.77 -15.96 -1.88
C LEU A 421 11.96 -14.53 -2.40
N SER A 422 11.08 -13.65 -1.98
CA SER A 422 11.31 -12.21 -2.00
C SER A 422 11.56 -11.73 -0.57
N TYR A 423 12.50 -10.81 -0.43
CA TYR A 423 12.87 -10.27 0.87
C TYR A 423 13.60 -8.96 0.69
N GLY A 424 13.07 -7.92 1.32
CA GLY A 424 13.71 -6.64 1.49
C GLY A 424 13.91 -6.35 2.96
N GLN A 425 15.13 -6.03 3.34
CA GLN A 425 15.43 -5.43 4.64
C GLN A 425 16.54 -4.39 4.46
N TYR A 426 16.41 -3.27 5.18
CA TYR A 426 17.30 -2.10 5.16
C TYR A 426 18.62 -2.26 4.37
N LYS A 427 18.71 -1.53 3.24
CA LYS A 427 19.82 -1.53 2.25
C LYS A 427 20.02 -2.79 1.38
N TYR A 428 19.28 -3.89 1.59
CA TYR A 428 19.37 -5.08 0.75
C TYR A 428 18.01 -5.71 0.45
N ALA A 429 17.67 -5.81 -0.83
CA ALA A 429 16.54 -6.59 -1.32
C ALA A 429 17.01 -7.68 -2.26
N TYR A 430 16.24 -8.76 -2.28
CA TYR A 430 16.24 -9.68 -3.39
C TYR A 430 14.83 -10.11 -3.76
N THR A 431 14.64 -10.39 -5.04
CA THR A 431 13.34 -10.79 -5.57
C THR A 431 13.51 -11.59 -6.85
N PHE A 432 12.56 -12.48 -7.09
CA PHE A 432 12.45 -13.14 -8.37
C PHE A 432 11.73 -12.25 -9.38
N TYR A 433 12.20 -12.28 -10.63
CA TYR A 433 11.52 -11.59 -11.72
C TYR A 433 11.61 -12.36 -13.03
N ASP A 434 10.47 -12.62 -13.66
CA ASP A 434 10.41 -13.13 -15.03
C ASP A 434 9.86 -12.06 -15.98
N PRO A 435 10.67 -11.50 -16.89
CA PRO A 435 10.22 -10.51 -17.88
C PRO A 435 9.08 -10.96 -18.80
N ILE A 436 8.81 -12.26 -18.87
CA ILE A 436 7.75 -12.84 -19.71
C ILE A 436 6.43 -12.94 -18.94
N THR A 437 6.47 -13.32 -17.67
CA THR A 437 5.29 -13.71 -16.89
C THR A 437 4.98 -12.81 -15.69
N SER A 438 5.93 -11.98 -15.27
CA SER A 438 5.83 -11.11 -14.08
C SER A 438 5.91 -9.62 -14.46
N ASN A 439 5.31 -8.78 -13.62
CA ASN A 439 5.46 -7.33 -13.69
C ASN A 439 6.59 -6.89 -12.74
N SER A 440 7.22 -5.74 -13.01
CA SER A 440 8.30 -5.19 -12.18
C SER A 440 7.82 -4.69 -10.81
N VAL A 441 6.51 -4.65 -10.53
CA VAL A 441 5.96 -4.17 -9.26
C VAL A 441 6.37 -4.97 -8.03
N ASP A 442 6.67 -6.27 -8.16
CA ASP A 442 7.26 -7.06 -7.07
C ASP A 442 8.63 -6.50 -6.66
N VAL A 443 9.40 -6.03 -7.65
CA VAL A 443 10.70 -5.41 -7.41
C VAL A 443 10.55 -4.06 -6.73
N VAL A 444 9.49 -3.31 -7.06
CA VAL A 444 9.19 -2.05 -6.36
C VAL A 444 8.83 -2.31 -4.91
N HIS A 445 7.99 -3.31 -4.62
CA HIS A 445 7.62 -3.72 -3.26
C HIS A 445 8.87 -4.02 -2.41
N GLU A 446 9.76 -4.89 -2.90
CA GLU A 446 10.98 -5.25 -2.16
C GLU A 446 11.97 -4.09 -2.03
N PHE A 447 12.05 -3.25 -3.06
CA PHE A 447 12.89 -2.06 -2.99
C PHE A 447 12.40 -1.08 -1.92
N VAL A 448 11.10 -0.96 -1.71
CA VAL A 448 10.52 -0.06 -0.70
C VAL A 448 10.88 -0.52 0.72
N HIS A 449 10.81 -1.82 1.02
CA HIS A 449 11.33 -2.36 2.28
C HIS A 449 12.79 -1.97 2.49
N THR A 450 13.60 -2.17 1.46
CA THR A 450 15.05 -1.89 1.47
C THR A 450 15.37 -0.41 1.66
N PHE A 451 14.64 0.45 0.96
CA PHE A 451 14.92 1.88 0.90
C PHE A 451 14.41 2.61 2.14
N ALA A 452 13.16 2.34 2.54
CA ALA A 452 12.46 3.10 3.57
C ALA A 452 12.18 2.31 4.86
N GLY A 453 12.52 1.02 4.91
CA GLY A 453 12.27 0.19 6.10
C GLY A 453 10.77 -0.03 6.36
N LEU A 454 9.93 0.06 5.33
CA LEU A 454 8.53 -0.33 5.45
C LEU A 454 8.44 -1.83 5.71
N THR A 455 7.39 -2.24 6.40
CA THR A 455 6.99 -3.62 6.63
C THR A 455 5.80 -3.97 5.74
N ASP A 456 5.48 -5.25 5.67
CA ASP A 456 4.29 -5.75 4.99
C ASP A 456 3.04 -5.31 5.73
N GLU A 457 2.00 -4.88 5.02
CA GLU A 457 0.71 -4.51 5.62
C GLU A 457 -0.33 -5.62 5.55
N TYR A 458 -0.08 -6.66 4.74
CA TYR A 458 -0.94 -7.84 4.75
C TYR A 458 -0.84 -8.56 6.09
N VAL A 459 -1.83 -9.40 6.36
CA VAL A 459 -2.04 -10.01 7.68
C VAL A 459 -1.87 -11.52 7.57
N THR A 460 -1.21 -12.12 8.56
CA THR A 460 -1.20 -13.58 8.75
C THR A 460 -1.91 -13.93 10.06
N ASP A 461 -2.00 -15.22 10.41
CA ASP A 461 -2.55 -15.68 11.69
C ASP A 461 -1.56 -15.45 12.85
N SER A 462 -1.18 -14.19 13.09
CA SER A 462 -0.29 -13.80 14.19
C SER A 462 -0.71 -12.50 14.87
N VAL A 463 -0.29 -12.33 16.13
CA VAL A 463 -0.52 -11.12 16.95
C VAL A 463 0.77 -10.71 17.65
N SER A 464 0.98 -9.41 17.84
CA SER A 464 2.17 -8.85 18.47
C SER A 464 1.85 -7.61 19.30
N ASP A 465 2.49 -7.47 20.45
CA ASP A 465 2.41 -6.26 21.27
C ASP A 465 3.44 -5.19 20.88
N TYR A 466 4.17 -5.39 19.78
CA TYR A 466 5.24 -4.51 19.33
C TYR A 466 4.81 -3.65 18.14
N THR A 467 5.07 -2.34 18.22
CA THR A 467 5.02 -1.42 17.07
C THR A 467 6.30 -1.51 16.28
N PHE A 468 6.22 -1.92 15.01
CA PHE A 468 7.41 -2.19 14.20
C PHE A 468 8.02 -0.99 13.47
N ASN A 469 7.32 0.14 13.32
CA ASN A 469 7.81 1.35 12.64
C ASN A 469 6.69 2.41 12.58
N GLY A 470 6.97 3.59 12.00
CA GLY A 470 5.97 4.64 11.75
C GLY A 470 4.84 4.29 10.77
N GLN A 471 4.76 3.04 10.28
CA GLN A 471 3.73 2.55 9.35
C GLN A 471 2.63 1.73 10.04
N CYS A 472 2.94 1.04 11.15
CA CYS A 472 1.97 0.26 11.92
C CYS A 472 1.79 0.85 13.34
N TYR A 473 0.59 0.71 13.90
CA TYR A 473 0.29 1.18 15.27
C TYR A 473 -0.35 0.09 16.12
N TYR A 474 0.22 -0.19 17.30
CA TYR A 474 -0.37 -1.09 18.28
C TYR A 474 -1.30 -0.32 19.19
N SER A 475 -2.55 -0.76 19.30
CA SER A 475 -3.46 -0.27 20.32
C SER A 475 -3.67 -1.35 21.40
N PRO A 476 -3.42 -1.04 22.68
CA PRO A 476 -3.61 -2.00 23.78
C PRO A 476 -5.09 -2.36 24.00
N HIS A 477 -6.01 -1.68 23.32
CA HIS A 477 -7.45 -1.88 23.43
C HIS A 477 -8.01 -2.83 22.36
N VAL A 478 -7.17 -3.31 21.42
CA VAL A 478 -7.58 -4.35 20.46
C VAL A 478 -7.73 -5.66 21.21
N LYS A 479 -8.90 -6.30 21.06
CA LYS A 479 -9.18 -7.56 21.77
C LYS A 479 -8.88 -8.73 20.86
N CYS A 480 -7.85 -9.50 21.19
CA CYS A 480 -7.52 -10.72 20.47
C CYS A 480 -7.76 -11.95 21.32
N PHE A 481 -8.31 -12.99 20.70
CA PHE A 481 -8.47 -14.30 21.29
C PHE A 481 -7.84 -15.36 20.40
N SER A 482 -7.10 -16.24 21.07
CA SER A 482 -6.54 -17.43 20.45
C SER A 482 -7.65 -18.46 20.21
N VAL A 483 -7.61 -19.08 19.04
CA VAL A 483 -8.42 -20.21 18.61
C VAL A 483 -7.46 -21.36 18.30
N ASP A 484 -7.94 -22.60 18.43
CA ASP A 484 -7.16 -23.80 18.11
C ASP A 484 -5.81 -23.86 18.84
N ASP A 485 -5.82 -23.76 20.17
CA ASP A 485 -4.62 -23.85 21.03
C ASP A 485 -3.47 -22.87 20.71
N GLY A 486 -3.77 -21.73 20.06
CA GLY A 486 -2.77 -20.70 19.76
C GLY A 486 -2.30 -20.68 18.31
N GLU A 487 -2.82 -21.57 17.47
CA GLU A 487 -2.48 -21.61 16.05
C GLU A 487 -3.19 -20.51 15.25
N LYS A 488 -4.35 -20.03 15.72
CA LYS A 488 -5.09 -18.96 15.08
C LYS A 488 -5.46 -17.88 16.06
N TYR A 489 -5.55 -16.65 15.56
CA TYR A 489 -6.00 -15.51 16.33
C TYR A 489 -7.18 -14.86 15.64
N PHE A 490 -8.17 -14.47 16.43
CA PHE A 490 -9.21 -13.56 16.02
C PHE A 490 -9.04 -12.28 16.82
N CYS A 491 -8.87 -11.17 16.13
CA CYS A 491 -8.73 -9.85 16.73
C CYS A 491 -9.93 -9.01 16.34
N GLN A 492 -10.51 -8.37 17.34
CA GLN A 492 -11.65 -7.50 17.23
C GLN A 492 -11.22 -6.10 17.61
N GLU A 493 -11.40 -5.17 16.67
CA GLU A 493 -11.36 -3.75 16.98
C GLU A 493 -12.55 -3.38 17.88
N THR A 494 -12.31 -2.49 18.83
CA THR A 494 -13.33 -1.91 19.69
C THR A 494 -13.43 -0.40 19.41
N VAL A 495 -14.53 0.22 19.85
CA VAL A 495 -14.63 1.69 19.81
C VAL A 495 -13.48 2.36 20.55
N GLU A 496 -12.99 1.73 21.62
CA GLU A 496 -11.84 2.22 22.38
C GLU A 496 -10.54 2.11 21.58
N SER A 497 -10.28 0.97 20.92
CA SER A 497 -9.07 0.77 20.12
C SER A 497 -9.02 1.64 18.87
N TYR A 498 -10.16 1.82 18.21
CA TYR A 498 -10.25 2.71 17.06
C TYR A 498 -9.97 4.16 17.47
N ASN A 499 -10.61 4.65 18.54
CA ASN A 499 -10.34 6.00 19.06
C ASN A 499 -8.90 6.17 19.54
N ASP A 500 -8.32 5.15 20.17
CA ASP A 500 -6.91 5.16 20.54
C ASP A 500 -6.01 5.33 19.31
N CYS A 501 -6.25 4.57 18.24
CA CYS A 501 -5.54 4.75 16.98
C CYS A 501 -5.70 6.17 16.42
N LEU A 502 -6.91 6.72 16.38
CA LEU A 502 -7.14 8.08 15.87
C LEU A 502 -6.35 9.16 16.63
N VAL A 503 -6.03 8.94 17.92
CA VAL A 503 -5.34 9.92 18.78
C VAL A 503 -3.83 9.69 18.85
N ASN A 504 -3.39 8.44 18.73
CA ASN A 504 -2.04 8.03 19.06
C ASN A 504 -1.24 7.47 17.87
N ALA A 505 -1.89 7.12 16.76
CA ALA A 505 -1.18 6.58 15.60
C ALA A 505 -0.14 7.58 15.05
N PRO A 506 0.99 7.09 14.48
CA PRO A 506 2.03 7.93 13.89
C PRO A 506 1.53 8.85 12.75
N TRP A 507 0.41 8.50 12.11
CA TRP A 507 -0.21 9.24 11.02
C TRP A 507 -1.44 10.05 11.42
N LYS A 508 -1.73 10.23 12.72
CA LYS A 508 -2.92 10.93 13.21
C LYS A 508 -3.15 12.33 12.60
N ASP A 509 -2.07 13.06 12.28
CA ASP A 509 -2.15 14.40 11.70
C ASP A 509 -2.60 14.39 10.23
N TYR A 510 -2.80 13.20 9.65
CA TYR A 510 -3.19 12.98 8.26
C TYR A 510 -4.53 12.27 8.12
N LEU A 511 -5.26 12.04 9.21
CA LEU A 511 -6.55 11.36 9.17
C LEU A 511 -7.53 12.10 8.24
N GLY A 512 -8.17 11.36 7.34
CA GLY A 512 -9.09 11.90 6.34
C GLY A 512 -8.40 12.57 5.14
N GLU A 513 -7.10 12.38 4.96
CA GLU A 513 -6.42 12.76 3.72
C GLU A 513 -6.54 11.65 2.67
N GLY A 514 -6.51 12.04 1.39
CA GLY A 514 -6.38 11.11 0.25
C GLY A 514 -7.65 10.81 -0.50
N CYS A 515 -8.79 10.99 0.14
CA CYS A 515 -10.09 10.79 -0.46
C CYS A 515 -11.09 11.81 0.12
N GLY A 516 -12.11 12.16 -0.66
CA GLY A 516 -13.21 13.00 -0.19
C GLY A 516 -12.74 14.37 0.31
N LYS A 517 -13.13 14.74 1.53
CA LYS A 517 -12.78 16.05 2.10
C LYS A 517 -11.57 15.96 3.02
N THR A 518 -10.46 16.56 2.60
CA THR A 518 -9.24 16.82 3.39
C THR A 518 -9.51 17.05 4.88
N GLY A 519 -8.82 16.28 5.73
CA GLY A 519 -8.94 16.29 7.19
C GLY A 519 -10.24 15.70 7.73
N THR A 520 -11.05 15.03 6.91
CA THR A 520 -12.31 14.39 7.30
C THR A 520 -12.32 12.95 6.80
N ILE A 521 -12.55 11.99 7.70
CA ILE A 521 -12.78 10.60 7.30
C ILE A 521 -14.21 10.51 6.76
N ASP A 522 -14.37 10.46 5.44
CA ASP A 522 -15.67 10.49 4.78
C ASP A 522 -15.80 9.58 3.54
N CYS A 523 -14.73 8.85 3.20
CA CYS A 523 -14.78 7.94 2.06
C CYS A 523 -15.37 6.56 2.35
N LYS A 524 -15.83 5.96 1.25
CA LYS A 524 -16.49 4.66 1.20
C LYS A 524 -15.75 3.75 0.21
N PRO A 525 -15.69 2.41 0.38
CA PRO A 525 -15.19 1.46 -0.63
C PRO A 525 -15.66 1.67 -2.07
N ILE A 526 -16.79 2.33 -2.26
CA ILE A 526 -17.30 2.66 -3.60
C ILE A 526 -16.58 3.87 -4.22
N ASP A 527 -15.91 4.69 -3.42
CA ASP A 527 -15.17 5.86 -3.86
C ASP A 527 -13.84 5.39 -4.46
N GLU A 528 -13.47 5.96 -5.61
CA GLU A 528 -12.31 5.54 -6.41
C GLU A 528 -11.00 5.61 -5.61
N ASP A 529 -10.89 6.58 -4.70
CA ASP A 529 -9.70 6.82 -3.88
C ASP A 529 -9.82 6.26 -2.45
N PHE A 530 -10.78 5.39 -2.16
CA PHE A 530 -10.97 4.82 -0.81
C PHE A 530 -9.70 4.18 -0.25
N ASP A 531 -8.99 3.45 -1.10
CA ASP A 531 -7.73 2.79 -0.75
C ASP A 531 -6.64 3.79 -0.35
N LEU A 532 -6.80 5.06 -0.69
CA LEU A 532 -5.87 6.14 -0.36
C LEU A 532 -6.29 6.94 0.88
N GLU A 533 -7.51 6.76 1.40
CA GLU A 533 -7.95 7.49 2.59
C GLU A 533 -7.13 7.06 3.82
N VAL A 534 -6.53 8.04 4.48
CA VAL A 534 -5.80 7.81 5.72
C VAL A 534 -6.77 7.67 6.88
N ASN A 535 -6.79 6.50 7.49
CA ASN A 535 -7.66 6.13 8.60
C ASN A 535 -6.93 5.08 9.48
N CYS A 536 -7.68 4.36 10.31
CA CYS A 536 -7.20 3.28 11.16
C CYS A 536 -7.85 1.97 10.68
N PHE A 537 -7.08 1.17 9.94
CA PHE A 537 -7.55 -0.13 9.44
C PHE A 537 -6.83 -1.25 10.19
N LEU A 538 -7.59 -2.17 10.78
CA LEU A 538 -7.00 -3.28 11.54
C LEU A 538 -6.27 -4.26 10.61
N GLY A 539 -5.09 -4.72 11.02
CA GLY A 539 -4.15 -5.52 10.27
C GLY A 539 -2.93 -4.73 9.77
N CYS A 540 -1.71 -5.09 10.20
CA CYS A 540 -0.45 -4.51 9.72
C CYS A 540 0.74 -5.38 10.14
N GLY A 541 1.87 -5.34 9.44
CA GLY A 541 3.10 -6.02 9.86
C GLY A 541 2.99 -7.55 9.94
N ARG A 542 2.11 -8.17 9.13
CA ARG A 542 1.70 -9.58 9.26
C ARG A 542 0.91 -9.87 10.55
N GLN A 543 0.57 -8.87 11.36
CA GLN A 543 -0.15 -9.00 12.62
C GLN A 543 -1.63 -8.59 12.50
N LYS A 544 -2.52 -9.33 13.16
CA LYS A 544 -3.96 -9.04 13.20
C LYS A 544 -4.36 -7.89 14.12
N ASN A 545 -3.50 -7.51 15.06
CA ASN A 545 -3.83 -6.59 16.15
C ASN A 545 -3.18 -5.21 16.03
N LEU A 546 -2.48 -4.96 14.92
CA LEU A 546 -1.90 -3.67 14.60
C LEU A 546 -2.80 -2.94 13.61
N TYR A 547 -2.81 -1.62 13.69
CA TYR A 547 -3.43 -0.75 12.72
C TYR A 547 -2.44 -0.41 11.59
N ARG A 548 -2.96 -0.27 10.37
CA ARG A 548 -2.32 0.40 9.24
C ARG A 548 -3.10 1.66 8.86
N SER A 549 -2.46 2.51 8.08
CA SER A 549 -2.98 3.85 7.76
C SER A 549 -3.93 3.92 6.58
N THR A 550 -3.83 3.02 5.60
CA THR A 550 -4.69 3.02 4.41
C THR A 550 -5.34 1.66 4.24
N PHE A 551 -6.51 1.60 3.59
CA PHE A 551 -7.24 0.34 3.48
C PHE A 551 -6.44 -0.69 2.67
N SER A 552 -5.80 -0.21 1.61
CA SER A 552 -4.88 -0.95 0.75
C SER A 552 -3.65 -0.10 0.43
N SER A 553 -2.58 -0.78 0.07
CA SER A 553 -1.33 -0.17 -0.39
C SER A 553 -0.51 -1.22 -1.13
N GLY A 554 0.54 -0.79 -1.82
CA GLY A 554 1.53 -1.67 -2.43
C GLY A 554 2.27 -2.54 -1.40
N MET A 555 2.23 -2.18 -0.11
CA MET A 555 2.75 -3.00 0.99
C MET A 555 1.72 -4.01 1.53
N LYS A 556 0.43 -3.85 1.23
CA LYS A 556 -0.64 -4.82 1.52
C LYS A 556 -0.87 -5.77 0.34
N ARG A 557 -1.01 -5.22 -0.87
CA ARG A 557 -1.37 -5.93 -2.09
C ARG A 557 -0.51 -5.41 -3.25
N ILE A 558 0.33 -6.29 -3.79
CA ILE A 558 1.13 -5.97 -4.98
C ILE A 558 0.20 -5.98 -6.19
N SER A 559 0.01 -4.81 -6.80
CA SER A 559 -0.92 -4.61 -7.91
C SER A 559 -0.38 -3.60 -8.93
N VAL A 560 -1.06 -3.49 -10.06
CA VAL A 560 -0.69 -2.60 -11.17
C VAL A 560 -1.88 -1.68 -11.45
N PRO A 561 -1.74 -0.34 -11.32
CA PRO A 561 -0.52 0.38 -10.91
C PRO A 561 -0.12 0.09 -9.46
N PHE A 562 1.18 0.18 -9.16
CA PHE A 562 1.68 0.03 -7.80
C PHE A 562 1.58 1.36 -7.07
N GLU A 563 0.81 1.40 -5.98
CA GLU A 563 0.53 2.62 -5.23
C GLU A 563 0.87 2.41 -3.75
N LEU A 564 1.76 3.22 -3.20
CA LEU A 564 2.24 3.02 -1.83
C LEU A 564 1.21 3.32 -0.74
N GLY A 565 0.12 4.03 -1.04
CA GLY A 565 -0.70 4.66 -0.02
C GLY A 565 0.02 5.88 0.61
N LEU A 566 -0.76 6.82 1.14
CA LEU A 566 -0.24 8.16 1.45
C LEU A 566 0.82 8.19 2.54
N VAL A 567 0.65 7.41 3.62
CA VAL A 567 1.60 7.42 4.74
C VAL A 567 2.92 6.75 4.35
N ASN A 568 2.88 5.67 3.59
CA ASN A 568 4.08 5.00 3.08
C ASN A 568 4.83 5.89 2.09
N GLU A 569 4.12 6.55 1.15
CA GLU A 569 4.72 7.53 0.24
C GLU A 569 5.45 8.62 1.02
N LYS A 570 4.83 9.10 2.11
CA LYS A 570 5.44 10.10 3.01
C LYS A 570 6.69 9.56 3.72
N ILE A 571 6.66 8.33 4.24
CA ILE A 571 7.83 7.71 4.90
C ILE A 571 8.98 7.58 3.90
N VAL A 572 8.70 7.09 2.68
CA VAL A 572 9.69 7.03 1.59
C VAL A 572 10.21 8.43 1.25
N CYS A 573 9.34 9.45 1.16
CA CYS A 573 9.78 10.81 0.85
C CYS A 573 10.66 11.41 1.97
N GLN A 574 10.31 11.15 3.24
CA GLN A 574 11.11 11.58 4.38
C GLN A 574 12.50 10.93 4.36
N GLN A 575 12.59 9.67 3.97
CA GLN A 575 13.87 8.98 3.81
C GLN A 575 14.73 9.60 2.70
N ILE A 576 14.13 9.94 1.54
CA ILE A 576 14.82 10.70 0.49
C ILE A 576 15.39 12.00 1.07
N LYS A 577 14.56 12.79 1.76
CA LYS A 577 14.97 14.06 2.39
C LYS A 577 16.07 13.89 3.43
N ASN A 578 16.03 12.85 4.25
CA ASN A 578 17.04 12.56 5.25
C ASN A 578 18.41 12.33 4.60
N ILE A 579 18.46 11.64 3.45
CA ILE A 579 19.70 11.31 2.75
C ILE A 579 20.23 12.50 1.94
N VAL A 580 19.38 13.14 1.14
CA VAL A 580 19.82 14.20 0.21
C VAL A 580 19.91 15.58 0.87
N GLY A 581 19.21 15.76 1.98
CA GLY A 581 18.96 17.00 2.70
C GLY A 581 17.54 17.54 2.42
N PHE A 582 16.89 18.09 3.45
CA PHE A 582 15.48 18.55 3.44
C PHE A 582 15.10 19.51 2.29
N ASN A 583 16.07 20.22 1.70
CA ASN A 583 15.84 21.21 0.64
C ASN A 583 15.81 20.64 -0.80
N LYS A 584 16.05 19.34 -1.01
CA LYS A 584 16.24 18.77 -2.35
C LYS A 584 15.20 17.73 -2.79
N GLY A 585 14.45 17.14 -1.86
CA GLY A 585 13.41 16.14 -2.16
C GLY A 585 12.05 16.76 -2.48
N VAL A 586 11.39 16.27 -3.53
CA VAL A 586 10.04 16.67 -3.94
C VAL A 586 9.02 15.68 -3.37
N CYS A 587 8.06 16.14 -2.57
CA CYS A 587 6.91 15.33 -2.19
C CYS A 587 5.67 15.94 -2.87
N LEU A 588 5.36 15.50 -4.09
CA LEU A 588 4.39 16.18 -4.97
C LEU A 588 2.98 16.30 -4.40
N LYS A 589 2.61 15.44 -3.44
CA LYS A 589 1.27 15.41 -2.87
C LYS A 589 1.15 16.14 -1.52
N TYR A 590 2.25 16.59 -0.91
CA TYR A 590 2.24 17.14 0.46
C TYR A 590 3.17 18.34 0.61
N ASP A 591 2.56 19.51 0.83
CA ASP A 591 3.25 20.73 1.26
C ASP A 591 3.74 20.52 2.70
N LEU A 592 4.94 19.92 2.84
CA LEU A 592 5.61 19.73 4.12
C LEU A 592 6.25 21.06 4.54
N SER A 593 5.40 22.02 4.94
CA SER A 593 5.81 23.30 5.53
C SER A 593 6.13 23.16 7.01
#